data_AF-A0A509L6C5-F1
#
_entry.id   AF-A0A509L6C5-F1
#
_cell.length_a   1.000
_cell.length_b   1.000
_cell.length_c   1.000
_cell.angle_alpha   90.00
_cell.angle_beta   90.00
_cell.angle_gamma   90.00
#
_symmetry.space_group_name_H-M   'P 1'
#
loop_
_entity.id
_entity.type
_entity.pdbx_description
1 polymer ?
#
loop_
_entity_poly.entity_id
_entity_poly.type
_entity_poly.pdbx_seq_one_letter_code
_entity_poly.pdbx_strand_id
1 'polypeptide(L)'
;MKISSIIETVKKEVESYKVPVVDLIAIQTKDPFKILVATILSARTKDETTAMASARLFKKAPDLTSLKELSEEEIRSRIYPVGFYNIKAGYLARLPQALEEFSGKVPDEIDSLLKLPGVGRKTANLVRSVAFGKPAICVDTHVHRIMNIWGYVKTKTPFETEMALREKLPEKHWIEINSILVAFGQSICKPVSPHCDRCIVESSCQKMGIIPRKIKPHGNKARSQKAKTMISWNVNGIRAVEKKGFVDIVKKLSPDLFAVQETRAQPDQLSRDLHQIDGYTSYWHSAVRKGYSGVAVYTRTEPLTVLYGLEDDRFDSEGRVISLEFEDFYLINAYFPNAQHELKRLSYKLEFNNALQDFTVSLAKKKSVVICGDFNVAHKAIDLKNPKSNKKNPGYSPEERAWMDRFAQAGFVDTFRKFDPEPENYTWWSYRFNARARNIGWRIDYFFVDPASDARVVGAKILKDTLGSDHCPVQLVFK
;
A
#
# COMPACT_ATOMS: atom_id res chain seq x y z
N MET A 1 -16.04 -32.19 -9.27
CA MET A 1 -15.70 -31.00 -8.47
C MET A 1 -16.91 -30.56 -7.65
N LYS A 2 -16.80 -30.38 -6.33
CA LYS A 2 -17.91 -29.88 -5.49
C LYS A 2 -18.01 -28.35 -5.56
N ILE A 3 -18.50 -27.83 -6.69
CA ILE A 3 -18.41 -26.39 -7.02
C ILE A 3 -19.04 -25.48 -5.98
N SER A 4 -20.21 -25.83 -5.43
CA SER A 4 -20.86 -25.00 -4.39
C SER A 4 -20.00 -24.89 -3.14
N SER A 5 -19.38 -25.99 -2.69
CA SER A 5 -18.48 -25.94 -1.52
C SER A 5 -17.27 -25.05 -1.76
N ILE A 6 -16.72 -25.07 -2.98
CA ILE A 6 -15.59 -24.22 -3.37
C ILE A 6 -16.02 -22.76 -3.34
N ILE A 7 -17.15 -22.42 -3.98
CA ILE A 7 -17.67 -21.04 -4.02
C ILE A 7 -17.92 -20.52 -2.61
N GLU A 8 -18.55 -21.28 -1.72
CA GLU A 8 -18.76 -20.87 -0.33
C GLU A 8 -17.45 -20.66 0.44
N THR A 9 -16.44 -21.49 0.18
CA THR A 9 -15.11 -21.33 0.81
C THR A 9 -14.44 -20.05 0.32
N VAL A 10 -14.47 -19.79 -0.99
CA VAL A 10 -13.90 -18.57 -1.57
C VAL A 10 -14.68 -17.34 -1.12
N LYS A 11 -16.01 -17.42 -1.03
CA LYS A 11 -16.86 -16.35 -0.53
C LYS A 11 -16.43 -15.90 0.86
N LYS A 12 -16.27 -16.84 1.80
CA LYS A 12 -15.78 -16.55 3.16
C LYS A 12 -14.39 -15.91 3.17
N GLU A 13 -13.48 -16.41 2.33
CA GLU A 13 -12.12 -15.85 2.21
C GLU A 13 -12.14 -14.38 1.76
N VAL A 14 -13.00 -14.05 0.78
CA VAL A 14 -13.04 -12.70 0.20
C VAL A 14 -13.94 -11.72 0.95
N GLU A 15 -14.63 -12.13 2.02
CA GLU A 15 -15.46 -11.24 2.85
C GLU A 15 -14.65 -10.07 3.43
N SER A 16 -13.38 -10.29 3.74
CA SER A 16 -12.46 -9.26 4.25
C SER A 16 -11.77 -8.44 3.15
N TYR A 17 -11.99 -8.79 1.88
CA TYR A 17 -11.27 -8.17 0.77
C TYR A 17 -11.99 -6.91 0.29
N LYS A 18 -11.29 -6.09 -0.49
CA LYS A 18 -11.87 -4.91 -1.13
C LYS A 18 -13.02 -5.32 -2.06
N VAL A 19 -14.20 -4.79 -1.78
CA VAL A 19 -15.41 -4.96 -2.61
C VAL A 19 -15.21 -4.22 -3.95
N PRO A 20 -15.58 -4.82 -5.11
CA PRO A 20 -15.48 -4.15 -6.39
C PRO A 20 -16.29 -2.84 -6.43
N VAL A 21 -15.79 -1.84 -7.15
CA VAL A 21 -16.38 -0.49 -7.14
C VAL A 21 -17.86 -0.44 -7.56
N VAL A 22 -18.28 -1.30 -8.49
CA VAL A 22 -19.67 -1.31 -8.98
C VAL A 22 -20.62 -1.83 -7.90
N ASP A 23 -20.24 -2.90 -7.19
CA ASP A 23 -20.98 -3.42 -6.04
C ASP A 23 -21.07 -2.38 -4.92
N LEU A 24 -19.97 -1.66 -4.64
CA LEU A 24 -19.96 -0.58 -3.66
C LEU A 24 -20.96 0.53 -4.03
N ILE A 25 -20.96 0.98 -5.29
CA ILE A 25 -21.91 2.00 -5.78
C ILE A 25 -23.35 1.47 -5.72
N ALA A 26 -23.57 0.19 -5.99
CA ALA A 26 -24.89 -0.41 -5.90
C ALA A 26 -25.42 -0.43 -4.46
N ILE A 27 -24.57 -0.78 -3.49
CA ILE A 27 -24.91 -0.74 -2.05
C ILE A 27 -25.23 0.70 -1.61
N GLN A 28 -24.42 1.66 -2.05
CA GLN A 28 -24.54 3.07 -1.65
C GLN A 28 -25.75 3.78 -2.26
N THR A 29 -26.11 3.46 -3.51
CA THR A 29 -27.10 4.23 -4.26
C THR A 29 -28.41 3.49 -4.47
N LYS A 30 -28.39 2.16 -4.61
CA LYS A 30 -29.52 1.32 -5.04
C LYS A 30 -30.23 1.85 -6.30
N ASP A 31 -29.49 2.57 -7.15
CA ASP A 31 -30.01 3.27 -8.32
C ASP A 31 -29.50 2.61 -9.61
N PRO A 32 -30.38 1.95 -10.40
CA PRO A 32 -30.00 1.30 -11.65
C PRO A 32 -29.30 2.20 -12.66
N PHE A 33 -29.62 3.50 -12.70
CA PHE A 33 -28.94 4.45 -13.59
C PHE A 33 -27.48 4.64 -13.18
N LYS A 34 -27.24 4.90 -11.89
CA LYS A 34 -25.86 5.06 -11.38
C LYS A 34 -25.06 3.78 -11.51
N ILE A 35 -25.68 2.61 -11.29
CA ILE A 35 -25.03 1.31 -11.46
C ILE A 35 -24.68 1.08 -12.93
N LEU A 36 -25.57 1.39 -13.87
CA LEU A 36 -25.30 1.30 -15.31
C LEU A 36 -24.12 2.19 -15.72
N VAL A 37 -24.15 3.47 -15.35
CA VAL A 37 -23.08 4.43 -15.66
C VAL A 37 -21.75 3.99 -15.06
N ALA A 38 -21.73 3.59 -13.78
CA ALA A 38 -20.54 3.08 -13.12
C ALA A 38 -20.00 1.82 -13.82
N THR A 39 -20.89 0.94 -14.28
CA THR A 39 -20.50 -0.28 -15.00
C THR A 39 -19.83 0.05 -16.34
N ILE A 40 -20.38 1.00 -17.11
CA ILE A 40 -19.78 1.49 -18.36
C ILE A 40 -18.38 2.07 -18.08
N LEU A 41 -18.24 2.88 -17.02
CA LEU A 41 -16.96 3.49 -16.65
C LEU A 41 -15.92 2.45 -16.19
N SER A 42 -16.35 1.41 -15.45
CA SER A 42 -15.48 0.34 -14.92
C SER A 42 -14.79 -0.50 -15.99
N ALA A 43 -15.35 -0.59 -17.20
CA ALA A 43 -14.80 -1.45 -18.25
C ALA A 43 -13.36 -1.03 -18.61
N ARG A 44 -12.36 -1.87 -18.28
CA ARG A 44 -10.91 -1.60 -18.49
C ARG A 44 -10.41 -0.34 -17.77
N THR A 45 -10.96 -0.05 -16.60
CA THR A 45 -10.54 1.05 -15.73
C THR A 45 -10.31 0.50 -14.33
N LYS A 46 -9.33 1.03 -13.60
CA LYS A 46 -9.11 0.65 -12.19
C LYS A 46 -10.26 1.14 -11.32
N ASP A 47 -10.58 0.39 -10.28
CA ASP A 47 -11.68 0.68 -9.35
C ASP A 47 -11.58 2.07 -8.72
N GLU A 48 -10.39 2.52 -8.31
CA GLU A 48 -10.20 3.85 -7.73
C GLU A 48 -10.50 4.96 -8.74
N THR A 49 -10.03 4.79 -9.97
CA THR A 49 -10.28 5.76 -11.05
C THR A 49 -11.77 5.80 -11.41
N THR A 50 -12.45 4.66 -11.45
CA THR A 50 -13.89 4.58 -11.65
C THR A 50 -14.65 5.25 -10.51
N ALA A 51 -14.30 4.99 -9.25
CA ALA A 51 -14.95 5.61 -8.09
C ALA A 51 -14.86 7.14 -8.14
N MET A 52 -13.65 7.67 -8.39
CA MET A 52 -13.44 9.12 -8.49
C MET A 52 -14.20 9.75 -9.67
N ALA A 53 -14.19 9.08 -10.83
CA ALA A 53 -14.91 9.56 -12.02
C ALA A 53 -16.43 9.54 -11.84
N SER A 54 -16.96 8.44 -11.30
CA SER A 54 -18.37 8.31 -10.95
C SER A 54 -18.79 9.39 -9.95
N ALA A 55 -18.02 9.62 -8.89
CA ALA A 55 -18.33 10.65 -7.90
C ALA A 55 -18.38 12.06 -8.52
N ARG A 56 -17.40 12.42 -9.35
CA ARG A 56 -17.39 13.72 -10.05
C ARG A 56 -18.56 13.87 -11.03
N LEU A 57 -18.87 12.81 -11.78
CA LEU A 57 -19.97 12.82 -12.73
C LEU A 57 -21.31 12.95 -11.99
N PHE A 58 -21.57 12.10 -11.00
CA PHE A 58 -22.85 12.08 -10.26
C PHE A 58 -23.07 13.34 -9.42
N LYS A 59 -22.01 14.06 -9.03
CA LYS A 59 -22.14 15.38 -8.42
C LYS A 59 -22.81 16.40 -9.34
N LYS A 60 -22.60 16.28 -10.66
CA LYS A 60 -23.18 17.20 -11.66
C LYS A 60 -24.39 16.62 -12.39
N ALA A 61 -24.40 15.31 -12.63
CA ALA A 61 -25.46 14.56 -13.29
C ALA A 61 -25.90 13.38 -12.40
N PRO A 62 -26.67 13.65 -11.32
CA PRO A 62 -27.14 12.60 -10.41
C PRO A 62 -28.19 11.67 -11.03
N ASP A 63 -28.87 12.10 -12.09
CA ASP A 63 -29.96 11.41 -12.77
C ASP A 63 -29.88 11.58 -14.31
N LEU A 64 -30.79 10.91 -15.02
CA LEU A 64 -30.85 10.92 -16.49
C LEU A 64 -31.12 12.31 -17.07
N THR A 65 -31.99 13.09 -16.42
CA THR A 65 -32.35 14.45 -16.85
C THR A 65 -31.14 15.35 -16.81
N SER A 66 -30.41 15.35 -15.69
CA SER A 66 -29.20 16.15 -15.50
C SER A 66 -28.06 15.69 -16.42
N LEU A 67 -28.00 14.39 -16.78
CA LEU A 67 -27.03 13.88 -17.76
C LEU A 67 -27.33 14.41 -19.17
N LYS A 68 -28.61 14.54 -19.55
CA LYS A 68 -29.06 15.04 -20.85
C LYS A 68 -28.65 16.50 -21.10
N GLU A 69 -28.47 17.28 -20.04
CA GLU A 69 -28.04 18.68 -20.11
C GLU A 69 -26.53 18.87 -20.33
N LEU A 70 -25.72 17.82 -20.13
CA LEU A 70 -24.27 17.93 -20.28
C LEU A 70 -23.82 17.73 -21.72
N SER A 71 -22.91 18.59 -22.18
CA SER A 71 -22.20 18.37 -23.43
C SER A 71 -21.25 17.16 -23.32
N GLU A 72 -20.92 16.53 -24.45
CA GLU A 72 -19.96 15.42 -24.47
C GLU A 72 -18.60 15.82 -23.88
N GLU A 73 -18.14 17.06 -24.14
CA GLU A 73 -16.89 17.60 -23.59
C GLU A 73 -16.93 17.74 -22.06
N GLU A 74 -18.07 18.18 -21.52
CA GLU A 74 -18.28 18.24 -20.08
C GLU A 74 -18.29 16.87 -19.43
N ILE A 75 -18.89 15.87 -20.07
CA ILE A 75 -18.84 14.49 -19.59
C ILE A 75 -17.40 13.99 -19.64
N ARG A 76 -16.70 14.19 -20.76
CA ARG A 76 -15.31 13.77 -21.01
C ARG A 76 -14.35 14.31 -19.95
N SER A 77 -14.39 15.61 -19.67
CA SER A 77 -13.57 16.24 -18.64
C SER A 77 -13.85 15.69 -17.23
N ARG A 78 -15.10 15.37 -16.92
CA ARG A 78 -15.49 14.82 -15.60
C ARG A 78 -15.05 13.38 -15.41
N ILE A 79 -15.07 12.57 -16.46
CA ILE A 79 -14.70 11.14 -16.36
C ILE A 79 -13.21 10.88 -16.59
N TYR A 80 -12.41 11.84 -17.07
CA TYR A 80 -10.95 11.69 -17.16
C TYR A 80 -10.32 11.39 -15.77
N PRO A 81 -9.39 10.43 -15.62
CA PRO A 81 -8.67 9.67 -16.64
C PRO A 81 -9.19 8.22 -16.83
N VAL A 82 -10.51 8.00 -16.83
CA VAL A 82 -11.10 6.67 -17.10
C VAL A 82 -10.52 6.07 -18.41
N GLY A 83 -10.28 4.76 -18.44
CA GLY A 83 -9.78 4.09 -19.64
C GLY A 83 -10.75 4.27 -20.81
N PHE A 84 -10.26 4.68 -21.99
CA PHE A 84 -11.08 5.00 -23.15
C PHE A 84 -12.15 6.10 -22.88
N TYR A 85 -11.83 7.08 -22.04
CA TYR A 85 -12.76 8.15 -21.63
C TYR A 85 -13.40 8.89 -22.83
N ASN A 86 -12.69 9.14 -23.93
CA ASN A 86 -13.27 9.80 -25.11
C ASN A 86 -14.47 9.00 -25.67
N ILE A 87 -14.31 7.69 -25.85
CA ILE A 87 -15.36 6.81 -26.37
C ILE A 87 -16.51 6.71 -25.37
N LYS A 88 -16.19 6.56 -24.08
CA LYS A 88 -17.19 6.45 -23.02
C LYS A 88 -17.99 7.73 -22.83
N ALA A 89 -17.39 8.89 -23.00
CA ALA A 89 -18.11 10.17 -23.00
C ALA A 89 -19.18 10.18 -24.08
N GLY A 90 -18.84 9.76 -25.31
CA GLY A 90 -19.81 9.63 -26.41
C GLY A 90 -20.87 8.54 -26.18
N TYR A 91 -20.60 7.51 -25.38
CA TYR A 91 -21.66 6.57 -24.94
C TYR A 91 -22.61 7.22 -23.95
N LEU A 92 -22.08 7.89 -22.92
CA LEU A 92 -22.88 8.55 -21.89
C LEU A 92 -23.69 9.73 -22.45
N ALA A 93 -23.17 10.48 -23.42
CA ALA A 93 -23.90 11.55 -24.09
C ALA A 93 -25.13 11.03 -24.87
N ARG A 94 -25.04 9.83 -25.46
CA ARG A 94 -26.16 9.19 -26.19
C ARG A 94 -27.09 8.37 -25.31
N LEU A 95 -26.70 8.12 -24.06
CA LEU A 95 -27.45 7.26 -23.14
C LEU A 95 -28.87 7.78 -22.83
N PRO A 96 -29.10 9.10 -22.60
CA PRO A 96 -30.45 9.65 -22.42
C PRO A 96 -31.38 9.31 -23.57
N GLN A 97 -30.95 9.54 -24.82
CA GLN A 97 -31.75 9.24 -26.00
C GLN A 97 -32.04 7.74 -26.13
N ALA A 98 -31.03 6.88 -25.90
CA ALA A 98 -31.22 5.43 -25.98
C ALA A 98 -32.20 4.89 -24.92
N LEU A 99 -32.32 5.57 -23.77
CA LEU A 99 -33.25 5.19 -22.71
C LEU A 99 -34.68 5.70 -22.96
N GLU A 100 -34.91 6.61 -23.91
CA GLU A 100 -36.27 7.05 -24.28
C GLU A 100 -37.11 5.88 -24.83
N GLU A 101 -36.50 4.92 -25.55
CA GLU A 101 -37.13 3.66 -26.00
C GLU A 101 -37.62 2.78 -24.83
N PHE A 102 -37.13 3.03 -23.62
CA PHE A 102 -37.46 2.30 -22.39
C PHE A 102 -38.13 3.22 -21.36
N SER A 103 -38.83 4.25 -21.81
CA SER A 103 -39.55 5.22 -20.95
C SER A 103 -38.64 5.90 -19.92
N GLY A 104 -37.38 6.16 -20.29
CA GLY A 104 -36.37 6.80 -19.46
C GLY A 104 -35.82 5.91 -18.32
N LYS A 105 -36.13 4.61 -18.33
CA LYS A 105 -35.71 3.66 -17.29
C LYS A 105 -34.67 2.69 -17.84
N VAL A 106 -33.71 2.31 -16.99
CA VAL A 106 -32.76 1.24 -17.32
C VAL A 106 -33.55 -0.08 -17.41
N PRO A 107 -33.53 -0.79 -18.56
CA PRO A 107 -34.18 -2.08 -18.68
C PRO A 107 -33.43 -3.15 -17.88
N ASP A 108 -34.12 -4.20 -17.46
CA ASP A 108 -33.56 -5.28 -16.64
C ASP A 108 -33.34 -6.58 -17.44
N GLU A 109 -33.78 -6.64 -18.70
CA GLU A 109 -33.56 -7.74 -19.63
C GLU A 109 -32.27 -7.58 -20.46
N ILE A 110 -31.53 -8.67 -20.65
CA ILE A 110 -30.20 -8.65 -21.29
C ILE A 110 -30.26 -8.09 -22.72
N ASP A 111 -31.22 -8.54 -23.53
CA ASP A 111 -31.34 -8.12 -24.92
C ASP A 111 -31.71 -6.63 -25.05
N SER A 112 -32.46 -6.10 -24.09
CA SER A 112 -32.77 -4.68 -23.99
C SER A 112 -31.55 -3.88 -23.55
N LEU A 113 -30.81 -4.35 -22.54
CA LEU A 113 -29.57 -3.72 -22.08
C LEU A 113 -28.52 -3.64 -23.19
N LEU A 114 -28.39 -4.67 -24.04
CA LEU A 114 -27.45 -4.70 -25.17
C LEU A 114 -27.70 -3.63 -26.24
N LYS A 115 -28.90 -3.02 -26.27
CA LYS A 115 -29.21 -1.91 -27.17
C LYS A 115 -28.62 -0.58 -26.70
N LEU A 116 -28.22 -0.48 -25.43
CA LEU A 116 -27.70 0.75 -24.85
C LEU A 116 -26.24 1.00 -25.24
N PRO A 117 -25.85 2.28 -25.47
CA PRO A 117 -24.49 2.62 -25.87
C PRO A 117 -23.48 2.25 -24.78
N GLY A 118 -22.40 1.57 -25.18
CA GLY A 118 -21.35 1.12 -24.26
C GLY A 118 -21.69 -0.13 -23.44
N VAL A 119 -22.86 -0.75 -23.67
CA VAL A 119 -23.29 -1.96 -22.97
C VAL A 119 -23.01 -3.19 -23.81
N GLY A 120 -21.91 -3.88 -23.50
CA GLY A 120 -21.65 -5.24 -23.99
C GLY A 120 -22.29 -6.31 -23.09
N ARG A 121 -22.19 -7.57 -23.49
CA ARG A 121 -22.82 -8.71 -22.79
C ARG A 121 -22.40 -8.86 -21.32
N LYS A 122 -21.14 -8.55 -20.99
CA LYS A 122 -20.65 -8.49 -19.60
C LYS A 122 -21.35 -7.39 -18.81
N THR A 123 -21.40 -6.18 -19.36
CA THR A 123 -22.06 -5.02 -18.75
C THR A 123 -23.55 -5.31 -18.52
N ALA A 124 -24.24 -5.88 -19.51
CA ALA A 124 -25.65 -6.26 -19.39
C ALA A 124 -25.89 -7.27 -18.26
N ASN A 125 -25.11 -8.35 -18.21
CA ASN A 125 -25.22 -9.34 -17.12
C ASN A 125 -24.95 -8.73 -15.75
N LEU A 126 -23.93 -7.85 -15.64
CA LEU A 126 -23.58 -7.22 -14.38
C LEU A 126 -24.65 -6.24 -13.90
N VAL A 127 -25.24 -5.44 -14.80
CA VAL A 127 -26.36 -4.54 -14.47
C VAL A 127 -27.57 -5.37 -14.04
N ARG A 128 -27.92 -6.42 -14.78
CA ARG A 128 -29.03 -7.32 -14.42
C ARG A 128 -28.87 -7.94 -13.03
N SER A 129 -27.68 -8.43 -12.69
CA SER A 129 -27.42 -9.04 -11.39
C SER A 129 -27.35 -8.00 -10.27
N VAL A 130 -26.57 -6.94 -10.44
CA VAL A 130 -26.24 -5.98 -9.37
C VAL A 130 -27.33 -4.94 -9.17
N ALA A 131 -27.91 -4.40 -10.25
CA ALA A 131 -28.95 -3.37 -10.14
C ALA A 131 -30.33 -3.95 -9.83
N PHE A 132 -30.64 -5.14 -10.34
CA PHE A 132 -31.99 -5.72 -10.26
C PHE A 132 -32.07 -7.00 -9.44
N GLY A 133 -30.96 -7.54 -8.95
CA GLY A 133 -30.95 -8.80 -8.19
C GLY A 133 -31.48 -9.99 -8.99
N LYS A 134 -31.50 -9.91 -10.34
CA LYS A 134 -32.00 -10.97 -11.21
C LYS A 134 -30.89 -11.97 -11.52
N PRO A 135 -31.20 -13.27 -11.66
CA PRO A 135 -30.22 -14.28 -12.07
C PRO A 135 -29.56 -13.89 -13.40
N ALA A 136 -28.23 -13.71 -13.34
CA ALA A 136 -27.38 -13.42 -14.50
C ALA A 136 -25.93 -13.78 -14.15
N ILE A 137 -25.20 -14.39 -15.09
CA ILE A 137 -23.80 -14.76 -14.88
C ILE A 137 -22.92 -13.73 -15.60
N CYS A 138 -22.33 -12.81 -14.83
CA CYS A 138 -21.36 -11.87 -15.36
C CYS A 138 -19.99 -12.56 -15.52
N VAL A 139 -19.63 -12.90 -16.76
CA VAL A 139 -18.31 -13.46 -17.07
C VAL A 139 -17.36 -12.38 -17.57
N ASP A 140 -16.38 -12.05 -16.75
CA ASP A 140 -15.24 -11.22 -17.13
C ASP A 140 -13.95 -12.06 -17.20
N THR A 141 -12.80 -11.39 -17.31
CA THR A 141 -11.50 -12.09 -17.36
C THR A 141 -11.19 -12.89 -16.09
N HIS A 142 -11.71 -12.51 -14.93
CA HIS A 142 -11.49 -13.22 -13.68
C HIS A 142 -12.34 -14.49 -13.65
N VAL A 143 -13.65 -14.37 -13.87
CA VAL A 143 -14.57 -15.52 -13.89
C VAL A 143 -14.15 -16.51 -14.98
N HIS A 144 -13.90 -16.02 -16.20
CA HIS A 144 -13.45 -16.84 -17.32
C HIS A 144 -12.16 -17.60 -16.97
N ARG A 145 -11.11 -16.89 -16.54
CA ARG A 145 -9.82 -17.50 -16.22
C ARG A 145 -9.95 -18.49 -15.07
N ILE A 146 -10.55 -18.09 -13.95
CA ILE A 146 -10.57 -18.88 -12.72
C ILE A 146 -11.40 -20.15 -12.89
N MET A 147 -12.55 -20.09 -13.57
CA MET A 147 -13.37 -21.28 -13.83
C MET A 147 -12.66 -22.29 -14.73
N ASN A 148 -11.84 -21.83 -15.68
CA ASN A 148 -10.99 -22.69 -16.50
C ASN A 148 -9.80 -23.24 -15.70
N ILE A 149 -9.12 -22.42 -14.88
CA ILE A 149 -8.03 -22.86 -13.98
C ILE A 149 -8.51 -23.96 -13.02
N TRP A 150 -9.70 -23.78 -12.45
CA TRP A 150 -10.33 -24.77 -11.58
C TRP A 150 -10.66 -26.06 -12.33
N GLY A 151 -10.75 -26.03 -13.67
CA GLY A 151 -11.17 -27.17 -14.48
C GLY A 151 -12.67 -27.43 -14.40
N TYR A 152 -13.44 -26.43 -13.94
CA TYR A 152 -14.90 -26.54 -13.87
C TYR A 152 -15.54 -26.45 -15.28
N VAL A 153 -14.94 -25.63 -16.12
CA VAL A 153 -15.24 -25.48 -17.55
C VAL A 153 -13.95 -25.59 -18.38
N LYS A 154 -14.10 -25.86 -19.67
CA LYS A 154 -13.00 -25.87 -20.65
C LYS A 154 -13.47 -25.12 -21.90
N THR A 155 -13.17 -23.84 -21.97
CA THR A 155 -13.73 -22.90 -22.95
C THR A 155 -12.67 -21.89 -23.36
N LYS A 156 -12.76 -21.34 -24.57
CA LYS A 156 -11.77 -20.39 -25.12
C LYS A 156 -12.17 -18.94 -24.96
N THR A 157 -13.47 -18.65 -24.85
CA THR A 157 -13.98 -17.29 -24.78
C THR A 157 -14.85 -17.06 -23.53
N PRO A 158 -14.96 -15.81 -23.03
CA PRO A 158 -15.88 -15.47 -21.94
C PRO A 158 -17.34 -15.83 -22.27
N PHE A 159 -17.74 -15.71 -23.53
CA PHE A 159 -19.09 -16.10 -23.97
C PHE A 159 -19.33 -17.60 -23.86
N GLU A 160 -18.40 -18.43 -24.34
CA GLU A 160 -18.46 -19.89 -24.16
C GLU A 160 -18.49 -20.26 -22.66
N THR A 161 -17.71 -19.58 -21.82
CA THR A 161 -17.78 -19.77 -20.37
C THR A 161 -19.15 -19.41 -19.82
N GLU A 162 -19.74 -18.28 -20.22
CA GLU A 162 -21.09 -17.90 -19.79
C GLU A 162 -22.10 -19.01 -20.10
N MET A 163 -22.09 -19.54 -21.33
CA MET A 163 -23.01 -20.60 -21.75
C MET A 163 -22.77 -21.89 -20.96
N ALA A 164 -21.51 -22.30 -20.80
CA ALA A 164 -21.17 -23.48 -20.01
C ALA A 164 -21.53 -23.34 -18.51
N LEU A 165 -21.43 -22.13 -17.96
CA LEU A 165 -21.83 -21.86 -16.58
C LEU A 165 -23.36 -21.85 -16.44
N ARG A 166 -24.12 -21.33 -17.41
CA ARG A 166 -25.59 -21.40 -17.38
C ARG A 166 -26.12 -22.83 -17.35
N GLU A 167 -25.43 -23.74 -18.04
CA GLU A 167 -25.78 -25.16 -18.06
C GLU A 167 -25.41 -25.88 -16.74
N LYS A 168 -24.28 -25.54 -16.13
CA LYS A 168 -23.67 -26.35 -15.06
C LYS A 168 -23.72 -25.71 -13.67
N LEU A 169 -23.60 -24.40 -13.56
CA LEU A 169 -23.49 -23.69 -12.28
C LEU A 169 -24.88 -23.56 -11.63
N PRO A 170 -25.07 -24.01 -10.37
CA PRO A 170 -26.34 -23.82 -9.67
C PRO A 170 -26.77 -22.35 -9.60
N GLU A 171 -28.04 -22.08 -9.86
CA GLU A 171 -28.61 -20.73 -9.99
C GLU A 171 -28.35 -19.82 -8.78
N LYS A 172 -28.33 -20.42 -7.57
CA LYS A 172 -28.03 -19.72 -6.32
C LYS A 172 -26.71 -18.93 -6.31
N HIS A 173 -25.75 -19.31 -7.18
CA HIS A 173 -24.46 -18.64 -7.26
C HIS A 173 -24.38 -17.59 -8.38
N TRP A 174 -25.38 -17.49 -9.26
CA TRP A 174 -25.26 -16.69 -10.49
C TRP A 174 -24.99 -15.22 -10.20
N ILE A 175 -25.68 -14.65 -9.22
CA ILE A 175 -25.58 -13.23 -8.88
C ILE A 175 -24.21 -12.90 -8.26
N GLU A 176 -23.74 -13.73 -7.34
CA GLU A 176 -22.55 -13.45 -6.52
C GLU A 176 -21.22 -13.87 -7.16
N ILE A 177 -21.24 -14.77 -8.16
CA ILE A 177 -20.02 -15.41 -8.65
C ILE A 177 -19.02 -14.41 -9.24
N ASN A 178 -19.48 -13.34 -9.88
CA ASN A 178 -18.58 -12.33 -10.44
C ASN A 178 -17.83 -11.60 -9.32
N SER A 179 -18.56 -11.03 -8.36
CA SER A 179 -17.97 -10.27 -7.25
C SER A 179 -16.99 -11.12 -6.44
N ILE A 180 -17.35 -12.37 -6.15
CA ILE A 180 -16.48 -13.33 -5.44
C ILE A 180 -15.17 -13.58 -6.21
N LEU A 181 -15.26 -13.90 -7.52
CA LEU A 181 -14.09 -14.27 -8.30
C LEU A 181 -13.24 -13.08 -8.74
N VAL A 182 -13.81 -11.88 -8.85
CA VAL A 182 -13.04 -10.65 -9.06
C VAL A 182 -12.15 -10.40 -7.84
N ALA A 183 -12.71 -10.38 -6.63
CA ALA A 183 -11.95 -10.19 -5.40
C ALA A 183 -10.87 -11.28 -5.23
N PHE A 184 -11.25 -12.54 -5.43
CA PHE A 184 -10.30 -13.66 -5.35
C PHE A 184 -9.19 -13.60 -6.41
N GLY A 185 -9.53 -13.19 -7.63
CA GLY A 185 -8.62 -13.11 -8.76
C GLY A 185 -7.67 -11.92 -8.74
N GLN A 186 -7.99 -10.86 -8.00
CA GLN A 186 -7.10 -9.73 -7.74
C GLN A 186 -6.06 -10.07 -6.65
N SER A 187 -6.43 -10.90 -5.66
CA SER A 187 -5.61 -11.17 -4.48
C SER A 187 -4.83 -12.50 -4.52
N ILE A 188 -5.48 -13.60 -4.89
CA ILE A 188 -4.93 -14.98 -4.80
C ILE A 188 -4.72 -15.58 -6.20
N CYS A 189 -5.78 -15.73 -6.99
CA CYS A 189 -5.73 -16.38 -8.31
C CYS A 189 -5.36 -15.38 -9.42
N LYS A 190 -4.19 -14.76 -9.25
CA LYS A 190 -3.67 -13.70 -10.13
C LYS A 190 -3.44 -14.18 -11.58
N PRO A 191 -3.51 -13.28 -12.57
CA PRO A 191 -3.30 -13.62 -13.99
C PRO A 191 -1.90 -14.16 -14.29
N VAL A 192 -0.89 -13.67 -13.57
CA VAL A 192 0.50 -14.09 -13.69
C VAL A 192 0.93 -14.64 -12.34
N SER A 193 1.53 -15.83 -12.33
CA SER A 193 2.07 -16.46 -11.12
C SER A 193 1.06 -16.48 -9.96
N PRO A 194 -0.10 -17.16 -10.09
CA PRO A 194 -1.10 -17.22 -9.03
C PRO A 194 -0.49 -17.77 -7.73
N HIS A 195 -0.97 -17.26 -6.59
CA HIS A 195 -0.45 -17.54 -5.27
C HIS A 195 -1.02 -18.88 -4.73
N CYS A 196 -0.80 -19.97 -5.47
CA CYS A 196 -1.42 -21.26 -5.17
C CYS A 196 -1.00 -21.85 -3.81
N ASP A 197 0.16 -21.50 -3.27
CA ASP A 197 0.63 -21.93 -1.94
C ASP A 197 -0.21 -21.44 -0.77
N ARG A 198 -0.86 -20.30 -0.91
CA ARG A 198 -1.80 -19.77 0.10
C ARG A 198 -3.24 -19.81 -0.38
N CYS A 199 -3.52 -20.57 -1.44
CA CYS A 199 -4.85 -20.65 -2.01
C CYS A 199 -5.69 -21.65 -1.21
N ILE A 200 -6.78 -21.15 -0.61
CA ILE A 200 -7.67 -21.96 0.24
C ILE A 200 -8.39 -23.10 -0.49
N VAL A 201 -8.41 -23.09 -1.83
CA VAL A 201 -9.00 -24.14 -2.67
C VAL A 201 -7.96 -24.85 -3.52
N GLU A 202 -6.68 -24.77 -3.16
CA GLU A 202 -5.58 -25.41 -3.88
C GLU A 202 -5.84 -26.90 -4.09
N SER A 203 -6.26 -27.62 -3.04
CA SER A 203 -6.50 -29.07 -3.06
C SER A 203 -7.66 -29.49 -3.97
N SER A 204 -8.56 -28.55 -4.26
CA SER A 204 -9.72 -28.77 -5.13
C SER A 204 -9.53 -28.18 -6.53
N CYS A 205 -8.43 -27.47 -6.78
CA CYS A 205 -8.16 -26.78 -8.03
C CYS A 205 -7.31 -27.65 -8.98
N GLN A 206 -7.75 -27.80 -10.23
CA GLN A 206 -6.99 -28.55 -11.25
C GLN A 206 -5.76 -27.81 -11.79
N LYS A 207 -5.60 -26.51 -11.48
CA LYS A 207 -4.47 -25.66 -11.91
C LYS A 207 -4.23 -25.69 -13.42
N MET A 208 -5.31 -25.71 -14.20
CA MET A 208 -5.23 -25.83 -15.66
C MET A 208 -4.54 -24.61 -16.28
N GLY A 209 -3.51 -24.85 -17.09
CA GLY A 209 -2.89 -23.81 -17.92
C GLY A 209 -2.17 -22.71 -17.14
N ILE A 210 -1.79 -22.96 -15.89
CA ILE A 210 -1.06 -21.99 -15.06
C ILE A 210 0.29 -22.51 -14.62
N ILE A 211 1.21 -21.56 -14.43
CA ILE A 211 2.45 -21.78 -13.69
C ILE A 211 2.28 -21.00 -12.39
N PRO A 212 2.03 -21.68 -11.24
CA PRO A 212 1.96 -21.02 -9.95
C PRO A 212 3.24 -20.23 -9.66
N ARG A 213 3.14 -19.21 -8.79
CA ARG A 213 4.35 -18.50 -8.35
C ARG A 213 5.35 -19.51 -7.81
N LYS A 214 6.62 -19.35 -8.19
CA LYS A 214 7.70 -20.16 -7.62
C LYS A 214 7.84 -19.81 -6.14
N ILE A 215 7.38 -20.69 -5.27
CA ILE A 215 7.78 -20.67 -3.87
C ILE A 215 9.15 -21.32 -3.82
N LYS A 216 10.17 -20.57 -3.42
CA LYS A 216 11.46 -21.20 -3.11
C LYS A 216 11.18 -22.20 -1.98
N PRO A 217 11.48 -23.50 -2.16
CA PRO A 217 11.10 -24.51 -1.19
C PRO A 217 11.59 -24.08 0.18
N HIS A 218 10.67 -23.95 1.12
CA HIS A 218 10.95 -23.90 2.55
C HIS A 218 11.40 -25.31 2.95
N GLY A 219 12.61 -25.66 2.52
CA GLY A 219 13.32 -26.75 3.15
C GLY A 219 13.68 -26.30 4.54
N ASN A 220 13.34 -27.12 5.54
CA ASN A 220 14.09 -27.27 6.80
C ASN A 220 15.54 -27.70 6.51
N LYS A 221 16.25 -26.92 5.71
CA LYS A 221 17.69 -26.84 5.71
C LYS A 221 17.93 -25.44 6.20
N ALA A 222 18.75 -25.32 7.25
CA ALA A 222 19.39 -24.08 7.64
C ALA A 222 20.06 -23.49 6.40
N ARG A 223 19.31 -22.73 5.60
CA ARG A 223 19.89 -21.73 4.71
C ARG A 223 20.54 -20.81 5.69
N SER A 224 21.87 -20.75 5.67
CA SER A 224 22.61 -19.60 6.17
C SER A 224 21.84 -18.37 5.69
N GLN A 225 21.04 -17.77 6.57
CA GLN A 225 20.36 -16.50 6.32
C GLN A 225 21.51 -15.54 6.04
N LYS A 226 21.73 -15.27 4.75
CA LYS A 226 22.79 -14.34 4.34
C LYS A 226 22.38 -13.02 4.96
N ALA A 227 23.17 -12.56 5.92
CA ALA A 227 22.85 -11.38 6.67
C ALA A 227 22.64 -10.20 5.72
N LYS A 228 21.51 -9.52 5.90
CA LYS A 228 21.11 -8.33 5.15
C LYS A 228 21.72 -7.11 5.80
N THR A 229 22.25 -6.22 4.99
CA THR A 229 22.67 -4.89 5.46
C THR A 229 21.52 -3.92 5.25
N MET A 230 21.09 -3.25 6.31
CA MET A 230 20.05 -2.23 6.30
C MET A 230 20.66 -0.91 6.73
N ILE A 231 20.30 0.17 6.06
CA ILE A 231 20.74 1.53 6.40
C ILE A 231 19.52 2.41 6.62
N SER A 232 19.60 3.31 7.60
CA SER A 232 18.60 4.34 7.86
C SER A 232 19.29 5.70 7.90
N TRP A 233 18.72 6.71 7.24
CA TRP A 233 19.29 8.05 7.19
C TRP A 233 18.23 9.15 7.04
N ASN A 234 18.17 10.06 8.01
CA ASN A 234 17.50 11.34 7.83
C ASN A 234 18.35 12.23 6.90
N VAL A 235 17.80 12.58 5.74
CA VAL A 235 18.53 13.33 4.71
C VAL A 235 18.26 14.84 4.72
N ASN A 236 17.34 15.31 5.58
CA ASN A 236 16.97 16.72 5.68
C ASN A 236 16.67 17.38 4.31
N GLY A 237 15.91 16.67 3.48
CA GLY A 237 15.55 17.05 2.11
C GLY A 237 16.30 16.27 1.04
N ILE A 238 15.59 15.36 0.36
CA ILE A 238 16.18 14.41 -0.60
C ILE A 238 16.84 15.11 -1.79
N ARG A 239 16.20 16.16 -2.34
CA ARG A 239 16.76 16.92 -3.48
C ARG A 239 18.04 17.68 -3.14
N ALA A 240 18.22 18.04 -1.86
CA ALA A 240 19.43 18.73 -1.43
C ALA A 240 20.60 17.76 -1.28
N VAL A 241 20.36 16.58 -0.72
CA VAL A 241 21.40 15.55 -0.60
C VAL A 241 21.71 14.86 -1.94
N GLU A 242 20.75 14.81 -2.87
CA GLU A 242 20.97 14.32 -4.24
C GLU A 242 22.14 15.06 -4.91
N LYS A 243 22.13 16.39 -4.86
CA LYS A 243 23.21 17.25 -5.39
C LYS A 243 24.56 17.04 -4.68
N LYS A 244 24.56 16.40 -3.52
CA LYS A 244 25.75 16.06 -2.73
C LYS A 244 26.19 14.60 -2.90
N GLY A 245 25.67 13.90 -3.92
CA GLY A 245 26.09 12.54 -4.26
C GLY A 245 25.31 11.43 -3.53
N PHE A 246 24.05 11.66 -3.15
CA PHE A 246 23.22 10.65 -2.48
C PHE A 246 23.21 9.30 -3.21
N VAL A 247 23.00 9.31 -4.53
CA VAL A 247 22.94 8.09 -5.35
C VAL A 247 24.26 7.33 -5.30
N ASP A 248 25.39 8.03 -5.33
CA ASP A 248 26.72 7.43 -5.24
C ASP A 248 26.99 6.85 -3.85
N ILE A 249 26.50 7.53 -2.79
CA ILE A 249 26.55 7.02 -1.41
C ILE A 249 25.76 5.71 -1.31
N VAL A 250 24.52 5.66 -1.84
CA VAL A 250 23.70 4.44 -1.83
C VAL A 250 24.41 3.31 -2.57
N LYS A 251 24.96 3.57 -3.77
CA LYS A 251 25.72 2.58 -4.55
C LYS A 251 26.98 2.09 -3.83
N LYS A 252 27.73 3.00 -3.20
CA LYS A 252 28.96 2.69 -2.45
C LYS A 252 28.68 1.85 -1.20
N LEU A 253 27.67 2.23 -0.42
CA LEU A 253 27.28 1.50 0.78
C LEU A 253 26.58 0.18 0.45
N SER A 254 25.91 0.11 -0.70
CA SER A 254 25.37 -1.11 -1.29
C SER A 254 24.48 -1.94 -0.35
N PRO A 255 23.59 -1.35 0.48
CA PRO A 255 22.78 -2.13 1.43
C PRO A 255 21.68 -2.92 0.71
N ASP A 256 21.13 -3.94 1.36
CA ASP A 256 19.93 -4.62 0.86
C ASP A 256 18.68 -3.73 0.97
N LEU A 257 18.65 -2.89 2.01
CA LEU A 257 17.56 -1.95 2.34
C LEU A 257 18.14 -0.58 2.73
N PHE A 258 17.59 0.49 2.19
CA PHE A 258 17.95 1.87 2.52
C PHE A 258 16.69 2.67 2.88
N ALA A 259 16.49 2.91 4.16
CA ALA A 259 15.42 3.74 4.71
C ALA A 259 15.86 5.21 4.77
N VAL A 260 15.01 6.10 4.28
CA VAL A 260 15.24 7.54 4.24
C VAL A 260 14.13 8.26 4.98
N GLN A 261 14.51 9.24 5.80
CA GLN A 261 13.59 10.12 6.51
C GLN A 261 13.77 11.57 6.09
N GLU A 262 12.73 12.37 6.31
CA GLU A 262 12.68 13.79 6.00
C GLU A 262 13.00 14.10 4.53
N THR A 263 12.30 13.40 3.62
CA THR A 263 12.53 13.57 2.17
C THR A 263 12.13 14.96 1.67
N ARG A 264 11.11 15.58 2.27
CA ARG A 264 10.55 16.89 1.93
C ARG A 264 10.19 17.03 0.44
N ALA A 265 9.79 15.93 -0.20
CA ALA A 265 9.52 15.88 -1.63
C ALA A 265 8.21 15.17 -1.95
N GLN A 266 7.55 15.66 -3.01
CA GLN A 266 6.43 14.97 -3.65
C GLN A 266 6.93 14.11 -4.81
N PRO A 267 6.19 13.05 -5.20
CA PRO A 267 6.60 12.14 -6.28
C PRO A 267 6.93 12.84 -7.61
N ASP A 268 6.20 13.91 -7.96
CA ASP A 268 6.40 14.70 -9.19
C ASP A 268 7.69 15.54 -9.19
N GLN A 269 8.33 15.68 -8.03
CA GLN A 269 9.54 16.50 -7.86
C GLN A 269 10.82 15.66 -7.80
N LEU A 270 10.71 14.34 -7.92
CA LEU A 270 11.84 13.42 -7.88
C LEU A 270 12.47 13.30 -9.26
N SER A 271 13.80 13.30 -9.30
CA SER A 271 14.52 12.93 -10.53
C SER A 271 14.30 11.44 -10.83
N ARG A 272 14.56 11.05 -12.08
CA ARG A 272 14.54 9.64 -12.46
C ARG A 272 15.53 8.81 -11.64
N ASP A 273 16.70 9.38 -11.35
CA ASP A 273 17.78 8.68 -10.63
C ASP A 273 17.45 8.49 -9.15
N LEU A 274 16.70 9.41 -8.53
CA LEU A 274 16.15 9.21 -7.19
C LEU A 274 15.00 8.21 -7.19
N HIS A 275 14.16 8.20 -8.22
CA HIS A 275 13.03 7.27 -8.24
C HIS A 275 13.46 5.83 -8.59
N GLN A 276 14.50 5.68 -9.40
CA GLN A 276 15.03 4.40 -9.88
C GLN A 276 16.55 4.38 -9.75
N ILE A 277 17.04 4.20 -8.52
CA ILE A 277 18.43 3.83 -8.31
C ILE A 277 18.62 2.40 -8.85
N ASP A 278 19.59 2.23 -9.75
CA ASP A 278 19.84 0.93 -10.39
C ASP A 278 19.99 -0.21 -9.36
N GLY A 279 19.27 -1.30 -9.59
CA GLY A 279 19.17 -2.45 -8.67
C GLY A 279 18.23 -2.26 -7.46
N TYR A 280 17.58 -1.11 -7.29
CA TYR A 280 16.62 -0.86 -6.21
C TYR A 280 15.24 -0.50 -6.71
N THR A 281 14.22 -0.95 -5.97
CA THR A 281 12.86 -0.44 -6.05
C THR A 281 12.62 0.50 -4.87
N SER A 282 12.03 1.67 -5.13
CA SER A 282 11.75 2.68 -4.09
C SER A 282 10.25 2.79 -3.78
N TYR A 283 9.90 2.94 -2.51
CA TYR A 283 8.55 3.22 -2.03
C TYR A 283 8.54 4.51 -1.20
N TRP A 284 7.51 5.34 -1.34
CA TRP A 284 7.49 6.71 -0.82
C TRP A 284 6.18 7.01 -0.11
N HIS A 285 6.26 7.58 1.09
CA HIS A 285 5.13 8.17 1.79
C HIS A 285 5.41 9.66 1.99
N SER A 286 4.84 10.49 1.11
CA SER A 286 5.01 11.95 1.16
C SER A 286 3.93 12.59 2.03
N ALA A 287 4.30 13.63 2.79
CA ALA A 287 3.32 14.42 3.53
C ALA A 287 2.38 15.18 2.59
N VAL A 288 1.15 15.45 3.02
CA VAL A 288 0.21 16.32 2.29
C VAL A 288 0.76 17.74 2.16
N ARG A 289 1.41 18.25 3.23
CA ARG A 289 2.09 19.54 3.20
C ARG A 289 3.34 19.46 2.33
N LYS A 290 3.40 20.25 1.26
CA LYS A 290 4.56 20.33 0.37
C LYS A 290 5.82 20.80 1.12
N GLY A 291 6.96 20.20 0.81
CA GLY A 291 8.26 20.58 1.39
C GLY A 291 8.45 20.17 2.86
N TYR A 292 7.60 19.29 3.39
CA TYR A 292 7.57 18.91 4.80
C TYR A 292 7.61 17.39 4.96
N SER A 293 8.31 16.91 5.99
CA SER A 293 8.36 15.49 6.39
C SER A 293 8.63 14.53 5.21
N GLY A 294 8.03 13.34 5.20
CA GLY A 294 8.13 12.34 4.14
C GLY A 294 9.21 11.29 4.42
N VAL A 295 8.89 10.04 4.10
CA VAL A 295 9.80 8.89 4.23
C VAL A 295 9.86 8.07 2.95
N ALA A 296 10.96 7.37 2.72
CA ALA A 296 11.12 6.46 1.59
C ALA A 296 11.93 5.22 1.96
N VAL A 297 11.73 4.12 1.25
CA VAL A 297 12.57 2.91 1.38
C VAL A 297 12.99 2.44 -0.01
N TYR A 298 14.30 2.27 -0.20
CA TYR A 298 14.89 1.58 -1.34
C TYR A 298 15.19 0.14 -0.95
N THR A 299 14.80 -0.82 -1.77
CA THR A 299 15.01 -2.25 -1.53
C THR A 299 15.42 -2.99 -2.79
N ARG A 300 16.33 -3.95 -2.66
CA ARG A 300 16.67 -4.91 -3.74
C ARG A 300 15.68 -6.07 -3.85
N THR A 301 14.93 -6.31 -2.77
CA THR A 301 13.94 -7.39 -2.69
C THR A 301 12.56 -6.77 -2.73
N GLU A 302 11.70 -7.26 -3.63
CA GLU A 302 10.32 -6.81 -3.68
C GLU A 302 9.58 -7.25 -2.39
N PRO A 303 8.94 -6.32 -1.65
CA PRO A 303 8.16 -6.66 -0.47
C PRO A 303 6.87 -7.40 -0.86
N LEU A 304 6.36 -8.22 0.05
CA LEU A 304 5.07 -8.89 -0.07
C LEU A 304 3.90 -7.88 -0.05
N THR A 305 4.03 -6.89 0.83
CA THR A 305 3.02 -5.83 1.06
C THR A 305 3.74 -4.55 1.46
N VAL A 306 3.15 -3.39 1.12
CA VAL A 306 3.59 -2.07 1.59
C VAL A 306 2.43 -1.39 2.30
N LEU A 307 2.66 -0.97 3.54
CA LEU A 307 1.70 -0.26 4.38
C LEU A 307 2.14 1.21 4.50
N TYR A 308 1.21 2.12 4.24
CA TYR A 308 1.45 3.56 4.29
C TYR A 308 0.73 4.13 5.51
N GLY A 309 1.50 4.64 6.48
CA GLY A 309 0.93 5.23 7.69
C GLY A 309 0.60 4.22 8.80
N LEU A 310 -0.26 4.67 9.71
CA LEU A 310 -0.70 4.00 10.94
C LEU A 310 -2.22 3.77 10.96
N GLU A 311 -2.92 4.01 9.85
CA GLU A 311 -4.38 3.99 9.75
C GLU A 311 -5.03 5.08 10.63
N ASP A 312 -4.36 6.23 10.75
CA ASP A 312 -4.84 7.42 11.47
C ASP A 312 -4.48 8.68 10.68
N ASP A 313 -5.48 9.30 10.06
CA ASP A 313 -5.33 10.47 9.19
C ASP A 313 -4.60 11.65 9.87
N ARG A 314 -4.67 11.76 11.20
CA ARG A 314 -3.96 12.80 11.97
C ARG A 314 -2.45 12.68 11.87
N PHE A 315 -1.95 11.45 11.72
CA PHE A 315 -0.53 11.13 11.57
C PHE A 315 -0.16 10.91 10.10
N ASP A 316 -1.02 10.24 9.36
CA ASP A 316 -0.75 9.78 7.99
C ASP A 316 -0.65 10.94 7.01
N SER A 317 -1.39 12.02 7.26
CA SER A 317 -1.25 13.27 6.50
C SER A 317 0.15 13.90 6.56
N GLU A 318 0.99 13.52 7.53
CA GLU A 318 2.38 13.97 7.63
C GLU A 318 3.39 13.04 6.96
N GLY A 319 2.99 11.90 6.39
CA GLY A 319 3.87 11.02 5.64
C GLY A 319 5.08 10.51 6.44
N ARG A 320 4.87 10.16 7.71
CA ARG A 320 5.96 9.86 8.66
C ARG A 320 6.35 8.40 8.74
N VAL A 321 5.51 7.48 8.29
CA VAL A 321 5.70 6.03 8.47
C VAL A 321 5.45 5.29 7.18
N ILE A 322 6.37 4.40 6.80
CA ILE A 322 6.15 3.41 5.74
C ILE A 322 6.67 2.06 6.22
N SER A 323 5.87 1.01 6.03
CA SER A 323 6.24 -0.34 6.44
C SER A 323 6.24 -1.30 5.26
N LEU A 324 7.32 -2.08 5.11
CA LEU A 324 7.46 -3.09 4.07
C LEU A 324 7.44 -4.47 4.73
N GLU A 325 6.58 -5.35 4.23
CA GLU A 325 6.50 -6.74 4.65
C GLU A 325 7.41 -7.61 3.78
N PHE A 326 8.30 -8.39 4.39
CA PHE A 326 9.09 -9.43 3.73
C PHE A 326 8.63 -10.84 4.16
N GLU A 327 9.28 -11.88 3.63
CA GLU A 327 8.94 -13.28 3.94
C GLU A 327 8.97 -13.54 5.45
N ASP A 328 9.98 -13.02 6.15
CA ASP A 328 10.31 -13.39 7.52
C ASP A 328 10.42 -12.20 8.50
N PHE A 329 10.21 -10.96 8.06
CA PHE A 329 10.13 -9.77 8.93
C PHE A 329 9.38 -8.60 8.27
N TYR A 330 8.96 -7.63 9.09
CA TYR A 330 8.56 -6.29 8.65
C TYR A 330 9.71 -5.31 8.87
N LEU A 331 9.94 -4.42 7.90
CA LEU A 331 10.73 -3.21 8.10
C LEU A 331 9.78 -2.02 8.27
N ILE A 332 9.87 -1.32 9.40
CA ILE A 332 9.18 -0.05 9.63
C ILE A 332 10.20 1.08 9.53
N ASN A 333 9.98 2.01 8.61
CA ASN A 333 10.75 3.25 8.50
C ASN A 333 9.90 4.41 9.04
N ALA A 334 10.37 5.09 10.07
CA ALA A 334 9.64 6.14 10.77
C ALA A 334 10.45 7.44 10.94
N TYR A 335 9.80 8.57 10.69
CA TYR A 335 10.29 9.91 10.99
C TYR A 335 9.45 10.54 12.11
N PHE A 336 9.91 10.40 13.34
CA PHE A 336 9.18 10.85 14.52
C PHE A 336 9.10 12.39 14.57
N PRO A 337 7.98 12.97 15.04
CA PRO A 337 7.88 14.43 15.18
C PRO A 337 8.95 14.99 16.11
N ASN A 338 9.52 16.14 15.75
CA ASN A 338 10.29 16.96 16.69
C ASN A 338 9.33 17.72 17.62
N ALA A 339 9.62 17.75 18.93
CA ALA A 339 8.76 18.42 19.92
C ALA A 339 8.75 19.95 19.81
N GLN A 340 9.62 20.53 18.98
CA GLN A 340 9.79 21.97 18.72
C GLN A 340 10.22 22.77 19.96
N HIS A 341 10.77 23.97 19.74
CA HIS A 341 11.20 24.85 20.83
C HIS A 341 10.08 25.06 21.85
N GLU A 342 10.43 25.09 23.14
CA GLU A 342 9.49 25.15 24.27
C GLU A 342 8.53 23.95 24.34
N LEU A 343 8.86 22.82 23.69
CA LEU A 343 8.07 21.58 23.73
C LEU A 343 6.63 21.75 23.21
N LYS A 344 6.40 22.74 22.32
CA LYS A 344 5.07 23.10 21.78
C LYS A 344 4.34 21.93 21.14
N ARG A 345 5.09 20.95 20.63
CA ARG A 345 4.56 19.79 19.91
C ARG A 345 4.75 18.47 20.67
N LEU A 346 5.10 18.53 21.95
CA LEU A 346 5.35 17.34 22.74
C LEU A 346 4.13 16.41 22.83
N SER A 347 2.92 16.94 23.04
CA SER A 347 1.69 16.11 23.08
C SER A 347 1.50 15.31 21.79
N TYR A 348 1.53 16.00 20.65
CA TYR A 348 1.40 15.35 19.34
C TYR A 348 2.50 14.31 19.10
N LYS A 349 3.75 14.61 19.52
CA LYS A 349 4.84 13.63 19.45
C LYS A 349 4.53 12.40 20.29
N LEU A 350 4.14 12.55 21.55
CA LEU A 350 3.85 11.42 22.44
C LEU A 350 2.65 10.59 21.97
N GLU A 351 1.62 11.22 21.41
CA GLU A 351 0.48 10.53 20.79
C GLU A 351 0.91 9.70 19.57
N PHE A 352 1.71 10.29 18.67
CA PHE A 352 2.30 9.59 17.52
C PHE A 352 3.18 8.42 17.97
N ASN A 353 4.02 8.65 18.98
CA ASN A 353 4.92 7.66 19.55
C ASN A 353 4.17 6.43 20.08
N ASN A 354 3.08 6.66 20.82
CA ASN A 354 2.24 5.57 21.34
C ASN A 354 1.52 4.83 20.21
N ALA A 355 0.94 5.53 19.23
CA ALA A 355 0.27 4.91 18.09
C ALA A 355 1.23 4.02 17.27
N LEU A 356 2.45 4.52 17.02
CA LEU A 356 3.49 3.75 16.32
C LEU A 356 3.97 2.55 17.15
N GLN A 357 4.07 2.68 18.48
CA GLN A 357 4.40 1.56 19.36
C GLN A 357 3.33 0.46 19.28
N ASP A 358 2.05 0.81 19.38
CA ASP A 358 0.94 -0.14 19.30
C ASP A 358 0.90 -0.83 17.94
N PHE A 359 1.09 -0.06 16.86
CA PHE A 359 1.21 -0.60 15.50
C PHE A 359 2.39 -1.59 15.39
N THR A 360 3.57 -1.21 15.89
CA THR A 360 4.78 -2.06 15.88
C THR A 360 4.54 -3.37 16.63
N VAL A 361 3.94 -3.30 17.83
CA VAL A 361 3.58 -4.49 18.62
C VAL A 361 2.55 -5.36 17.90
N SER A 362 1.59 -4.77 17.19
CA SER A 362 0.61 -5.52 16.41
C SER A 362 1.24 -6.32 15.26
N LEU A 363 2.27 -5.76 14.60
CA LEU A 363 3.03 -6.44 13.56
C LEU A 363 3.95 -7.52 14.13
N ALA A 364 4.57 -7.26 15.29
CA ALA A 364 5.43 -8.22 15.99
C ALA A 364 4.71 -9.51 16.39
N LYS A 365 3.38 -9.47 16.55
CA LYS A 365 2.55 -10.67 16.75
C LYS A 365 2.45 -11.57 15.51
N LYS A 366 2.73 -11.03 14.31
CA LYS A 366 2.60 -11.74 13.03
C LYS A 366 3.94 -12.24 12.52
N LYS A 367 4.97 -11.40 12.55
CA LYS A 367 6.35 -11.69 12.11
C LYS A 367 7.34 -10.86 12.92
N SER A 368 8.63 -11.20 12.83
CA SER A 368 9.72 -10.33 13.29
C SER A 368 9.55 -8.89 12.79
N VAL A 369 9.95 -7.91 13.58
CA VAL A 369 9.90 -6.49 13.24
C VAL A 369 11.26 -5.86 13.45
N VAL A 370 11.69 -5.12 12.43
CA VAL A 370 12.79 -4.16 12.50
C VAL A 370 12.18 -2.78 12.32
N ILE A 371 12.34 -1.90 13.30
CA ILE A 371 11.94 -0.48 13.18
C ILE A 371 13.19 0.39 13.15
N CYS A 372 13.19 1.37 12.25
CA CYS A 372 14.31 2.27 12.06
C CYS A 372 13.87 3.70 11.72
N GLY A 373 14.80 4.63 11.91
CA GLY A 373 14.61 6.02 11.50
C GLY A 373 15.07 7.02 12.54
N ASP A 374 14.64 8.26 12.36
CA ASP A 374 14.92 9.38 13.26
C ASP A 374 13.79 9.49 14.30
N PHE A 375 14.12 9.12 15.54
CA PHE A 375 13.22 9.14 16.69
C PHE A 375 13.09 10.54 17.30
N ASN A 376 13.94 11.49 16.87
CA ASN A 376 14.04 12.82 17.43
C ASN A 376 14.22 12.82 18.95
N VAL A 377 14.83 11.79 19.54
CA VAL A 377 15.09 11.68 20.98
C VAL A 377 16.38 10.94 21.27
N ALA A 378 17.22 11.49 22.15
CA ALA A 378 18.35 10.80 22.74
C ALA A 378 17.88 10.05 24.01
N HIS A 379 18.06 8.73 24.04
CA HIS A 379 17.48 7.90 25.10
C HIS A 379 18.11 8.19 26.47
N LYS A 380 19.44 8.06 26.57
CA LYS A 380 20.19 8.16 27.83
C LYS A 380 21.20 9.30 27.80
N ALA A 381 21.78 9.63 28.95
CA ALA A 381 22.77 10.70 29.07
C ALA A 381 24.04 10.46 28.22
N ILE A 382 24.34 9.20 27.91
CA ILE A 382 25.43 8.79 27.03
C ILE A 382 25.16 9.10 25.54
N ASP A 383 23.90 9.31 25.18
CA ASP A 383 23.44 9.48 23.79
C ASP A 383 23.48 10.94 23.32
N LEU A 384 24.00 11.87 24.11
CA LEU A 384 24.21 13.25 23.66
C LEU A 384 25.36 13.93 24.41
N LYS A 385 25.93 14.95 23.78
CA LYS A 385 26.88 15.85 24.46
C LYS A 385 26.12 16.81 25.39
N ASN A 386 26.67 17.03 26.58
CA ASN A 386 26.12 17.96 27.60
C ASN A 386 24.66 17.65 28.01
N PRO A 387 24.37 16.45 28.56
CA PRO A 387 23.00 16.06 28.92
C PRO A 387 22.38 16.98 29.99
N LYS A 388 23.17 17.54 30.90
CA LYS A 388 22.69 18.38 32.00
C LYS A 388 22.02 19.67 31.51
N SER A 389 22.59 20.32 30.49
CA SER A 389 22.06 21.57 29.93
C SER A 389 20.86 21.34 28.99
N ASN A 390 20.66 20.11 28.51
CA ASN A 390 19.65 19.79 27.50
C ASN A 390 18.38 19.14 28.05
N LYS A 391 18.26 18.94 29.37
CA LYS A 391 17.10 18.26 29.99
C LYS A 391 15.73 18.89 29.68
N LYS A 392 15.68 20.16 29.29
CA LYS A 392 14.44 20.88 28.93
C LYS A 392 14.30 21.11 27.43
N ASN A 393 15.24 20.61 26.63
CA ASN A 393 15.26 20.81 25.19
C ASN A 393 14.52 19.66 24.47
N PRO A 394 13.89 19.96 23.32
CA PRO A 394 13.32 18.94 22.45
C PRO A 394 14.34 17.88 22.08
N GLY A 395 13.94 16.62 22.18
CA GLY A 395 14.78 15.45 21.96
C GLY A 395 15.54 14.96 23.19
N TYR A 396 15.40 15.60 24.35
CA TYR A 396 15.95 15.09 25.61
C TYR A 396 15.10 15.46 26.83
N SER A 397 13.81 15.75 26.63
CA SER A 397 12.90 16.02 27.74
C SER A 397 12.68 14.78 28.61
N PRO A 398 12.26 14.91 29.88
CA PRO A 398 11.91 13.76 30.71
C PRO A 398 10.83 12.87 30.09
N GLU A 399 9.82 13.46 29.45
CA GLU A 399 8.69 12.77 28.85
C GLU A 399 9.09 11.96 27.61
N GLU A 400 9.94 12.53 26.74
CA GLU A 400 10.45 11.83 25.55
C GLU A 400 11.31 10.62 25.95
N ARG A 401 12.17 10.79 26.97
CA ARG A 401 13.01 9.70 27.49
C ARG A 401 12.20 8.64 28.22
N ALA A 402 11.18 9.06 28.98
CA ALA A 402 10.28 8.13 29.63
C ALA A 402 9.51 7.27 28.61
N TRP A 403 9.17 7.83 27.44
CA TRP A 403 8.62 7.01 26.35
C TRP A 403 9.65 6.01 25.81
N MET A 404 10.90 6.43 25.57
CA MET A 404 11.97 5.50 25.15
C MET A 404 12.21 4.37 26.17
N ASP A 405 12.14 4.68 27.47
CA ASP A 405 12.23 3.68 28.53
C ASP A 405 11.09 2.66 28.44
N ARG A 406 9.84 3.12 28.24
CA ARG A 406 8.70 2.21 28.04
C ARG A 406 8.82 1.37 26.77
N PHE A 407 9.31 1.97 25.68
CA PHE A 407 9.52 1.27 24.42
C PHE A 407 10.57 0.15 24.58
N ALA A 408 11.68 0.42 25.26
CA ALA A 408 12.68 -0.59 25.59
C ALA A 408 12.17 -1.64 26.59
N GLN A 409 11.38 -1.25 27.59
CA GLN A 409 10.76 -2.16 28.56
C GLN A 409 9.71 -3.10 27.93
N ALA A 410 9.09 -2.69 26.81
CA ALA A 410 8.26 -3.57 25.99
C ALA A 410 9.08 -4.64 25.24
N GLY A 411 10.41 -4.66 25.42
CA GLY A 411 11.33 -5.67 24.92
C GLY A 411 12.00 -5.32 23.58
N PHE A 412 11.75 -4.13 23.03
CA PHE A 412 12.44 -3.69 21.83
C PHE A 412 13.92 -3.43 22.12
N VAL A 413 14.79 -4.09 21.36
CA VAL A 413 16.24 -4.06 21.58
C VAL A 413 16.90 -2.97 20.74
N ASP A 414 17.58 -2.03 21.39
CA ASP A 414 18.47 -1.06 20.71
C ASP A 414 19.67 -1.80 20.12
N THR A 415 19.67 -1.94 18.80
CA THR A 415 20.65 -2.78 18.09
C THR A 415 22.08 -2.23 18.18
N PHE A 416 22.25 -0.91 18.28
CA PHE A 416 23.58 -0.30 18.38
C PHE A 416 24.21 -0.59 19.74
N ARG A 417 23.44 -0.41 20.81
CA ARG A 417 23.91 -0.62 22.19
C ARG A 417 24.19 -2.09 22.53
N LYS A 418 23.78 -3.03 21.69
CA LYS A 418 24.19 -4.43 21.76
C LYS A 418 25.69 -4.64 21.49
N PHE A 419 26.29 -3.82 20.62
CA PHE A 419 27.69 -3.96 20.21
C PHE A 419 28.60 -2.87 20.73
N ASP A 420 28.06 -1.67 20.98
CA ASP A 420 28.86 -0.51 21.39
C ASP A 420 28.21 0.23 22.58
N PRO A 421 28.69 -0.03 23.81
CA PRO A 421 28.23 0.68 25.00
C PRO A 421 28.96 2.03 25.21
N GLU A 422 29.91 2.42 24.35
CA GLU A 422 30.79 3.56 24.58
C GLU A 422 30.10 4.92 24.32
N PRO A 423 30.56 5.99 25.00
CA PRO A 423 30.06 7.35 24.78
C PRO A 423 30.50 7.93 23.44
N GLU A 424 30.03 9.15 23.14
CA GLU A 424 30.46 9.96 21.99
C GLU A 424 30.10 9.41 20.60
N ASN A 425 29.17 8.45 20.58
CA ASN A 425 28.55 7.87 19.41
C ASN A 425 27.22 8.58 19.10
N TYR A 426 27.25 9.55 18.18
CA TYR A 426 26.13 10.42 17.83
C TYR A 426 25.73 10.28 16.36
N THR A 427 24.50 10.66 16.03
CA THR A 427 23.95 10.54 14.66
C THR A 427 23.52 11.87 14.09
N TRP A 428 23.33 12.91 14.92
CA TRP A 428 22.94 14.25 14.54
C TRP A 428 23.84 15.32 15.17
N TRP A 429 24.14 16.37 14.40
CA TRP A 429 24.88 17.54 14.86
C TRP A 429 24.31 18.82 14.27
N SER A 430 24.19 19.85 15.10
CA SER A 430 23.78 21.18 14.61
C SER A 430 24.79 21.72 13.58
N TYR A 431 24.28 22.38 12.54
CA TYR A 431 25.12 23.15 11.61
C TYR A 431 25.82 24.34 12.30
N ARG A 432 25.36 24.76 13.49
CA ARG A 432 25.94 25.90 14.22
C ARG A 432 27.22 25.50 14.95
N PHE A 433 28.12 26.47 15.13
CA PHE A 433 29.32 26.35 15.96
C PHE A 433 30.26 25.19 15.60
N ASN A 434 30.21 24.72 14.35
CA ASN A 434 30.98 23.58 13.86
C ASN A 434 30.81 22.33 14.75
N ALA A 435 29.59 22.08 15.23
CA ALA A 435 29.31 21.06 16.24
C ALA A 435 29.76 19.66 15.80
N ARG A 436 29.62 19.31 14.52
CA ARG A 436 30.05 18.01 13.98
C ARG A 436 31.55 17.77 14.12
N ALA A 437 32.38 18.75 13.76
CA ALA A 437 33.83 18.63 13.89
C ALA A 437 34.30 18.52 15.36
N ARG A 438 33.53 19.11 16.29
CA ARG A 438 33.79 19.05 17.74
C ARG A 438 33.09 17.87 18.44
N ASN A 439 32.43 17.01 17.67
CA ASN A 439 31.57 15.94 18.14
C ASN A 439 30.56 16.35 19.24
N ILE A 440 29.97 17.54 19.11
CA ILE A 440 28.88 18.00 19.99
C ILE A 440 27.56 17.54 19.36
N GLY A 441 27.25 16.26 19.54
CA GLY A 441 26.15 15.58 18.84
C GLY A 441 25.13 14.92 19.76
N TRP A 442 24.11 14.36 19.11
CA TRP A 442 23.01 13.61 19.70
C TRP A 442 22.81 12.32 18.89
N ARG A 443 22.54 11.20 19.55
CA ARG A 443 22.10 9.96 18.92
C ARG A 443 20.58 9.95 18.94
N ILE A 444 19.99 10.22 17.79
CA ILE A 444 18.54 10.28 17.61
C ILE A 444 18.03 9.37 16.50
N ASP A 445 18.95 8.71 15.77
CA ASP A 445 18.64 7.75 14.72
C ASP A 445 18.93 6.33 15.22
N TYR A 446 17.97 5.43 15.05
CA TYR A 446 18.02 4.10 15.66
C TYR A 446 17.60 3.00 14.69
N PHE A 447 18.06 1.80 15.01
CA PHE A 447 17.41 0.54 14.67
C PHE A 447 17.03 -0.15 15.97
N PHE A 448 15.75 -0.51 16.11
CA PHE A 448 15.26 -1.41 17.14
C PHE A 448 14.69 -2.68 16.50
N VAL A 449 14.79 -3.80 17.21
CA VAL A 449 14.15 -5.06 16.82
C VAL A 449 13.25 -5.58 17.92
N ASP A 450 12.24 -6.35 17.56
CA ASP A 450 11.42 -7.08 18.54
C ASP A 450 12.27 -8.13 19.29
N PRO A 451 11.84 -8.56 20.50
CA PRO A 451 12.61 -9.50 21.32
C PRO A 451 12.99 -10.81 20.61
N ALA A 452 12.09 -11.36 19.79
CA ALA A 452 12.33 -12.64 19.11
C ALA A 452 13.40 -12.52 18.01
N SER A 453 13.72 -11.30 17.60
CA SER A 453 14.70 -10.99 16.57
C SER A 453 16.09 -10.64 17.11
N ASP A 454 16.29 -10.63 18.43
CA ASP A 454 17.58 -10.23 19.03
C ASP A 454 18.75 -11.09 18.51
N ALA A 455 18.57 -12.41 18.41
CA ALA A 455 19.59 -13.33 17.91
C ALA A 455 19.89 -13.18 16.40
N ARG A 456 19.01 -12.49 15.66
CA ARG A 456 19.18 -12.21 14.22
C ARG A 456 20.04 -10.97 13.99
N VAL A 457 20.21 -10.13 15.00
CA VAL A 457 21.08 -8.95 14.95
C VAL A 457 22.54 -9.39 15.08
N VAL A 458 23.33 -9.21 14.02
CA VAL A 458 24.74 -9.66 13.97
C VAL A 458 25.75 -8.53 13.85
N GLY A 459 25.29 -7.29 13.68
CA GLY A 459 26.13 -6.10 13.76
C GLY A 459 25.33 -4.82 13.64
N ALA A 460 25.82 -3.74 14.23
CA ALA A 460 25.27 -2.40 14.07
C ALA A 460 26.40 -1.37 14.05
N LYS A 461 26.25 -0.29 13.27
CA LYS A 461 27.26 0.78 13.15
C LYS A 461 26.61 2.14 12.96
N ILE A 462 27.32 3.19 13.38
CA ILE A 462 27.02 4.58 13.02
C ILE A 462 28.06 5.02 11.98
N LEU A 463 27.62 5.50 10.82
CA LEU A 463 28.49 5.87 9.69
C LEU A 463 28.83 7.37 9.72
N LYS A 464 29.41 7.83 10.84
CA LYS A 464 29.64 9.26 11.17
C LYS A 464 30.40 10.07 10.12
N ASP A 465 31.24 9.42 9.32
CA ASP A 465 32.04 10.07 8.27
C ASP A 465 31.23 10.34 6.98
N THR A 466 30.01 9.81 6.88
CA THR A 466 29.12 10.07 5.74
C THR A 466 28.48 11.44 5.89
N LEU A 467 28.86 12.36 5.00
CA LEU A 467 28.34 13.73 4.96
C LEU A 467 27.11 13.83 4.05
N GLY A 468 26.43 14.98 4.10
CA GLY A 468 25.30 15.32 3.20
C GLY A 468 24.12 15.94 3.92
N SER A 469 23.88 15.48 5.14
CA SER A 469 22.83 15.91 6.07
C SER A 469 23.45 16.33 7.42
N ASP A 470 22.67 16.98 8.27
CA ASP A 470 22.97 17.17 9.71
C ASP A 470 22.94 15.85 10.47
N HIS A 471 22.34 14.82 9.88
CA HIS A 471 22.46 13.44 10.32
C HIS A 471 23.54 12.66 9.55
N CYS A 472 24.03 11.57 10.14
CA CYS A 472 24.74 10.50 9.44
C CYS A 472 23.91 9.21 9.42
N PRO A 473 24.13 8.31 8.45
CA PRO A 473 23.43 7.04 8.40
C PRO A 473 23.77 6.12 9.57
N VAL A 474 22.78 5.35 10.01
CA VAL A 474 22.97 4.19 10.90
C VAL A 474 22.79 2.90 10.12
N GLN A 475 23.50 1.86 10.50
CA GLN A 475 23.53 0.57 9.81
C GLN A 475 23.18 -0.57 10.77
N LEU A 476 22.39 -1.52 10.28
CA LEU A 476 22.10 -2.81 10.91
C LEU A 476 22.52 -3.94 9.96
N VAL A 477 23.10 -5.01 10.52
CA VAL A 477 23.33 -6.27 9.83
C VAL A 477 22.44 -7.33 10.49
N PHE A 478 21.48 -7.86 9.73
CA PHE A 478 20.36 -8.66 10.23
C PHE A 478 20.20 -9.95 9.44
N LYS A 479 20.13 -11.10 10.11
CA LYS A 479 19.98 -12.42 9.49
C LYS A 479 18.56 -12.68 9.03
#